data_AF-L1LXT1-F1
#
_entry.id   AF-L1LXT1-F1
#
_cell.length_a   1.000
_cell.length_b   1.000
_cell.length_c   1.000
_cell.angle_alpha   90.00
_cell.angle_beta   90.00
_cell.angle_gamma   90.00
#
_symmetry.space_group_name_H-M   'P 1'
#
loop_
_entity.id
_entity.type
_entity.pdbx_description
1 polymer ?
#
loop_
_entity_poly.entity_id
_entity_poly.type
_entity_poly.pdbx_seq_one_letter_code
_entity_poly.pdbx_strand_id
1 'polypeptide(L)'
;MEFKPALIDYTPEEFESLVQTLWNADLDNATHARLIDHFDKIIGDPIGADLLFYPPYLETGTAHSVDSIVFHVRQWHYRQGKAAFRNDPVPAPPKPAVRLSQQERKVAESNKELDKTKQLVAQIDAAMKSVDDGVQQVARLLDLWQAQPLDSRSVAAHIEEMSALESAQTDMVRAIKALESMTLKVQFAKSGAERNLTSPFRDPAIQAQALALITAGSSRYLASMAATEQRHRQLHERCMLLFAAAEDHLVRRLSAPGVQVGNTARVVTLSSRACQLRPALMFAEAIAIDDPAHLTAMKKSIRSAVAEFSWQATSLKDEHPGTFCGVAGFFFEHWKERSEYAVSVPLGDLMPIDGHDWEALARSGAEVDLPYRLFSRSAPVERRKIVVGLKEITATQQICLTPTSGSELSAKVKVVAVGQTLSHAVSGLSSMELRWSTAIVGQSAARQVGGVIDLPQTPLLEPLSAVGQVRFDDCILVFPTGSGLEPLYLMCKRGRGVPT
;
A
#
# COMPACT_ATOMS: atom_id res chain seq x y z
N MET A 1 30.80 -13.60 -28.47
CA MET A 1 31.55 -13.91 -27.23
C MET A 1 32.16 -15.30 -27.38
N GLU A 2 33.42 -15.50 -26.99
CA GLU A 2 34.07 -16.83 -27.07
C GLU A 2 33.83 -17.63 -25.78
N PHE A 3 33.47 -18.92 -25.91
CA PHE A 3 33.32 -19.81 -24.79
C PHE A 3 34.67 -20.41 -24.39
N LYS A 4 35.05 -20.23 -23.13
CA LYS A 4 36.23 -20.87 -22.55
C LYS A 4 35.81 -22.09 -21.73
N PRO A 5 36.61 -23.16 -21.74
CA PRO A 5 36.19 -24.46 -21.22
C PRO A 5 36.06 -24.51 -19.70
N ALA A 6 36.72 -23.61 -18.96
CA ALA A 6 36.67 -23.55 -17.50
C ALA A 6 36.59 -22.11 -16.98
N LEU A 7 36.02 -21.93 -15.79
CA LEU A 7 35.90 -20.61 -15.15
C LEU A 7 37.26 -19.92 -14.96
N ILE A 8 38.30 -20.69 -14.62
CA ILE A 8 39.67 -20.22 -14.40
C ILE A 8 40.31 -19.62 -15.67
N ASP A 9 39.72 -19.85 -16.85
CA ASP A 9 40.18 -19.26 -18.11
C ASP A 9 39.60 -17.87 -18.37
N TYR A 10 38.54 -17.50 -17.66
CA TYR A 10 37.92 -16.17 -17.73
C TYR A 10 38.64 -15.19 -16.80
N THR A 11 38.88 -13.96 -17.25
CA THR A 11 39.11 -12.83 -16.33
C THR A 11 37.79 -12.42 -15.67
N PRO A 12 37.83 -11.69 -14.55
CA PRO A 12 36.61 -11.19 -13.90
C PRO A 12 35.71 -10.40 -14.86
N GLU A 13 36.28 -9.55 -15.71
CA GLU A 13 35.55 -8.69 -16.64
C GLU A 13 34.90 -9.50 -17.78
N GLU A 14 35.60 -10.54 -18.27
CA GLU A 14 35.04 -11.44 -19.29
C GLU A 14 33.88 -12.25 -18.74
N PHE A 15 33.96 -12.69 -17.47
CA PHE A 15 32.87 -13.41 -16.83
C PHE A 15 31.70 -12.48 -16.48
N GLU A 16 31.97 -11.26 -16.02
CA GLU A 16 30.94 -10.24 -15.79
C GLU A 16 30.18 -9.93 -17.07
N SER A 17 30.88 -9.78 -18.20
CA SER A 17 30.26 -9.59 -19.51
C SER A 17 29.36 -10.78 -19.91
N LEU A 18 29.74 -12.01 -19.52
CA LEU A 18 28.95 -13.22 -19.80
C LEU A 18 27.65 -13.19 -19.00
N VAL A 19 27.74 -12.86 -17.70
CA VAL A 19 26.57 -12.76 -16.81
C VAL A 19 25.68 -11.59 -17.21
N GLN A 20 26.25 -10.43 -17.58
CA GLN A 20 25.48 -9.29 -18.08
C GLN A 20 24.71 -9.62 -19.36
N THR A 21 25.32 -10.39 -20.26
CA THR A 21 24.66 -10.86 -21.48
C THR A 21 23.50 -11.81 -21.17
N LEU A 22 23.69 -12.74 -20.22
CA LEU A 22 22.65 -13.62 -19.70
C LEU A 22 21.51 -12.85 -19.02
N TRP A 23 21.86 -11.77 -18.31
CA TRP A 23 20.96 -10.94 -17.51
C TRP A 23 20.06 -10.03 -18.35
N ASN A 24 20.61 -9.41 -19.40
CA ASN A 24 19.85 -8.50 -20.25
C ASN A 24 18.85 -9.22 -21.17
N ALA A 25 19.03 -10.53 -21.39
CA ALA A 25 18.16 -11.38 -22.21
C ALA A 25 17.88 -10.85 -23.64
N ASP A 26 18.77 -10.02 -24.21
CA ASP A 26 18.67 -9.45 -25.56
C ASP A 26 19.03 -10.45 -26.68
N LEU A 27 18.84 -11.75 -26.45
CA LEU A 27 19.25 -12.84 -27.34
C LEU A 27 18.08 -13.73 -27.70
N ASP A 28 18.19 -14.45 -28.82
CA ASP A 28 17.21 -15.49 -29.16
C ASP A 28 17.26 -16.64 -28.14
N ASN A 29 16.13 -17.33 -27.97
CA ASN A 29 15.98 -18.39 -26.96
C ASN A 29 17.00 -19.51 -27.09
N ALA A 30 17.43 -19.88 -28.31
CA ALA A 30 18.38 -20.97 -28.50
C ALA A 30 19.79 -20.55 -28.06
N THR A 31 20.18 -19.31 -28.34
CA THR A 31 21.45 -18.74 -27.88
C THR A 31 21.44 -18.52 -26.37
N HIS A 32 20.33 -18.04 -25.80
CA HIS A 32 20.19 -17.84 -24.35
C HIS A 32 20.28 -19.16 -23.58
N ALA A 33 19.58 -20.22 -24.03
CA ALA A 33 19.67 -21.55 -23.42
C ALA A 33 21.10 -22.12 -23.44
N ARG A 34 21.83 -21.95 -24.56
CA ARG A 34 23.23 -22.39 -24.65
C ARG A 34 24.16 -21.64 -23.69
N LEU A 35 23.88 -20.37 -23.41
CA LEU A 35 24.63 -19.57 -22.44
C LEU A 35 24.38 -20.02 -21.00
N ILE A 36 23.12 -20.36 -20.68
CA ILE A 36 22.74 -20.89 -19.36
C ILE A 36 23.44 -22.23 -19.13
N ASP A 37 23.38 -23.15 -20.11
CA ASP A 37 24.07 -24.44 -20.06
C ASP A 37 25.59 -24.29 -19.91
N HIS A 38 26.18 -23.28 -20.56
CA HIS A 38 27.60 -22.99 -20.45
C HIS A 38 27.96 -22.48 -19.06
N PHE A 39 27.17 -21.53 -18.53
CA PHE A 39 27.33 -21.01 -17.18
C PHE A 39 27.29 -22.14 -16.15
N ASP A 40 26.27 -22.99 -16.21
CA ASP A 40 26.09 -24.14 -15.31
C ASP A 40 27.31 -25.07 -15.29
N LYS A 41 27.87 -25.35 -16.48
CA LYS A 41 29.05 -26.21 -16.62
C LYS A 41 30.32 -25.63 -16.02
N ILE A 42 30.53 -24.32 -16.12
CA ILE A 42 31.81 -23.71 -15.74
C ILE A 42 31.86 -23.27 -14.28
N ILE A 43 30.74 -22.89 -13.65
CA ILE A 43 30.79 -22.24 -12.33
C ILE A 43 31.22 -23.18 -11.19
N GLY A 44 30.95 -24.48 -11.30
CA GLY A 44 31.32 -25.49 -10.30
C GLY A 44 30.60 -25.42 -8.95
N ASP A 45 29.76 -24.40 -8.72
CA ASP A 45 28.86 -24.31 -7.55
C ASP A 45 27.70 -25.31 -7.73
N PRO A 46 27.36 -26.14 -6.73
CA PRO A 46 26.21 -27.05 -6.78
C PRO A 46 24.86 -26.37 -7.09
N ILE A 47 24.75 -25.07 -6.87
CA ILE A 47 23.55 -24.28 -7.20
C ILE A 47 23.39 -24.15 -8.72
N GLY A 48 24.49 -24.19 -9.48
CA GLY A 48 24.41 -24.17 -10.94
C GLY A 48 23.80 -22.88 -11.51
N ALA A 49 23.12 -23.01 -12.64
CA ALA A 49 22.37 -21.95 -13.31
C ALA A 49 21.26 -21.33 -12.44
N ASP A 50 20.78 -22.02 -11.40
CA ASP A 50 19.78 -21.47 -10.48
C ASP A 50 20.31 -20.22 -9.76
N LEU A 51 21.63 -20.03 -9.69
CA LEU A 51 22.24 -18.83 -9.12
C LEU A 51 21.84 -17.54 -9.88
N LEU A 52 21.52 -17.64 -11.17
CA LEU A 52 21.09 -16.52 -12.00
C LEU A 52 19.65 -16.07 -11.70
N PHE A 53 18.82 -16.96 -11.16
CA PHE A 53 17.38 -16.74 -10.99
C PHE A 53 16.94 -16.73 -9.53
N TYR A 54 17.59 -17.55 -8.69
CA TYR A 54 17.22 -17.83 -7.30
C TYR A 54 18.44 -17.94 -6.37
N PRO A 55 19.28 -16.91 -6.25
CA PRO A 55 20.42 -16.99 -5.34
C PRO A 55 19.99 -17.07 -3.87
N PRO A 56 20.72 -17.84 -3.04
CA PRO A 56 20.38 -18.07 -1.63
C PRO A 56 20.47 -16.81 -0.76
N TYR A 57 21.12 -15.75 -1.23
CA TYR A 57 21.23 -14.48 -0.51
C TYR A 57 20.04 -13.54 -0.72
N LEU A 58 19.09 -13.85 -1.60
CA LEU A 58 17.83 -13.10 -1.74
C LEU A 58 17.03 -13.09 -0.43
N GLU A 59 17.07 -14.18 0.34
CA GLU A 59 16.38 -14.29 1.64
C GLU A 59 16.97 -13.36 2.72
N THR A 60 18.17 -12.81 2.48
CA THR A 60 18.88 -11.92 3.40
C THR A 60 18.76 -10.43 3.03
N GLY A 61 18.03 -10.10 1.96
CA GLY A 61 17.79 -8.71 1.53
C GLY A 61 18.93 -8.06 0.75
N THR A 62 19.88 -8.85 0.24
CA THR A 62 20.96 -8.34 -0.63
C THR A 62 20.43 -8.13 -2.05
N ALA A 63 20.78 -7.02 -2.69
CA ALA A 63 20.34 -6.71 -4.05
C ALA A 63 20.80 -7.79 -5.06
N HIS A 64 19.86 -8.27 -5.88
CA HIS A 64 20.14 -9.21 -6.96
C HIS A 64 20.70 -8.45 -8.16
N SER A 65 21.97 -8.66 -8.48
CA SER A 65 22.69 -7.97 -9.55
C SER A 65 23.76 -8.87 -10.16
N VAL A 66 24.26 -8.48 -11.33
CA VAL A 66 25.42 -9.13 -11.97
C VAL A 66 26.62 -9.15 -11.03
N ASP A 67 26.91 -8.04 -10.35
CA ASP A 67 27.98 -7.94 -9.35
C ASP A 67 27.81 -8.95 -8.21
N SER A 68 26.59 -9.17 -7.72
CA SER A 68 26.37 -10.11 -6.62
C SER A 68 26.55 -11.57 -7.04
N ILE A 69 26.22 -11.92 -8.29
CA ILE A 69 26.51 -13.24 -8.86
C ILE A 69 28.02 -13.46 -9.01
N VAL A 70 28.72 -12.52 -9.63
CA VAL A 70 30.19 -12.59 -9.80
C VAL A 70 30.87 -12.71 -8.44
N PHE A 71 30.44 -11.90 -7.46
CA PHE A 71 30.93 -11.96 -6.10
C PHE A 71 30.66 -13.32 -5.44
N HIS A 72 29.46 -13.89 -5.58
CA HIS A 72 29.11 -15.18 -5.01
C HIS A 72 29.98 -16.31 -5.57
N VAL A 73 30.08 -16.41 -6.90
CA VAL A 73 30.93 -17.41 -7.57
C VAL A 73 32.38 -17.29 -7.09
N ARG A 74 32.89 -16.06 -7.01
CA ARG A 74 34.24 -15.78 -6.52
C ARG A 74 34.45 -16.26 -5.08
N GLN A 75 33.52 -15.91 -4.19
CA GLN A 75 33.58 -16.32 -2.78
C GLN A 75 33.46 -17.83 -2.60
N TRP A 76 32.64 -18.50 -3.40
CA TRP A 76 32.48 -19.95 -3.34
C TRP A 76 33.81 -20.66 -3.63
N HIS A 77 34.50 -20.30 -4.72
CA HIS A 77 35.82 -20.88 -5.05
C HIS A 77 36.88 -20.53 -4.00
N TYR A 78 36.83 -19.31 -3.46
CA TYR A 78 37.75 -18.87 -2.41
C TYR A 78 37.59 -19.68 -1.12
N ARG A 79 36.36 -20.04 -0.73
CA ARG A 79 36.10 -20.94 0.41
C ARG A 79 36.65 -22.36 0.19
N GLN A 80 36.76 -22.79 -1.07
CA GLN A 80 37.39 -24.05 -1.46
C GLN A 80 38.92 -23.94 -1.60
N GLY A 81 39.50 -22.76 -1.35
CA GLY A 81 40.94 -22.51 -1.47
C GLY A 81 41.45 -22.44 -2.90
N LYS A 82 40.58 -22.13 -3.87
CA LYS A 82 40.90 -22.02 -5.30
C LYS A 82 40.68 -20.59 -5.80
N ALA A 83 41.42 -20.17 -6.82
CA ALA A 83 41.08 -18.96 -7.57
C ALA A 83 39.86 -19.23 -8.45
N ALA A 84 38.94 -18.28 -8.54
CA ALA A 84 37.76 -18.39 -9.41
C ALA A 84 38.11 -18.05 -10.86
N PHE A 85 38.86 -16.96 -11.05
CA PHE A 85 39.16 -16.37 -12.37
C PHE A 85 40.65 -16.36 -12.68
N ARG A 86 40.98 -16.18 -13.95
CA ARG A 86 42.34 -15.92 -14.43
C ARG A 86 42.87 -14.66 -13.76
N ASN A 87 44.08 -14.74 -13.21
CA ASN A 87 44.75 -13.66 -12.47
C ASN A 87 44.09 -13.25 -11.15
N ASP A 88 43.11 -14.01 -10.65
CA ASP A 88 42.62 -13.79 -9.30
C ASP A 88 43.70 -14.17 -8.26
N PRO A 89 43.91 -13.37 -7.21
CA PRO A 89 44.76 -13.76 -6.11
C PRO A 89 44.16 -15.00 -5.42
N VAL A 90 44.96 -16.06 -5.28
CA VAL A 90 44.56 -17.20 -4.45
C VAL A 90 44.54 -16.72 -3.00
N PRO A 91 43.38 -16.77 -2.29
CA PRO A 91 43.33 -16.37 -0.90
C PRO A 91 44.30 -17.23 -0.10
N ALA A 92 45.07 -16.60 0.79
CA ALA A 92 45.82 -17.35 1.79
C ALA A 92 44.84 -18.28 2.54
N PRO A 93 45.20 -19.55 2.81
CA PRO A 93 44.32 -20.47 3.50
C PRO A 93 43.81 -19.80 4.79
N PRO A 94 42.50 -19.90 5.10
CA PRO A 94 41.97 -19.31 6.32
C PRO A 94 42.82 -19.81 7.48
N LYS A 95 43.38 -18.88 8.27
CA LYS A 95 44.15 -19.24 9.47
C LYS A 95 43.30 -20.26 10.23
N PRO A 96 43.85 -21.45 10.56
CA PRO A 96 43.06 -22.47 11.24
C PRO A 96 42.46 -21.83 12.49
N ALA A 97 41.14 -21.95 12.64
CA ALA A 97 40.44 -21.40 13.79
C ALA A 97 41.18 -21.84 15.05
N VAL A 98 41.53 -20.89 15.91
CA VAL A 98 42.20 -21.16 17.19
C VAL A 98 41.40 -22.27 17.86
N ARG A 99 42.03 -23.43 18.08
CA ARG A 99 41.37 -24.57 18.73
C ARG A 99 41.16 -24.21 20.19
N LEU A 100 40.04 -23.54 20.47
CA LEU A 100 39.57 -23.32 21.84
C LEU A 100 39.43 -24.69 22.52
N SER A 101 39.94 -24.77 23.75
CA SER A 101 39.70 -25.88 24.65
C SER A 101 38.19 -26.08 24.87
N GLN A 102 37.79 -27.25 25.35
CA GLN A 102 36.37 -27.49 25.66
C GLN A 102 35.81 -26.44 26.63
N GLN A 103 36.61 -26.01 27.61
CA GLN A 103 36.20 -25.00 28.59
C GLN A 103 36.03 -23.62 27.95
N GLU A 104 36.98 -23.19 27.12
CA GLU A 104 36.87 -21.90 26.41
C GLU A 104 35.68 -21.88 25.44
N ARG A 105 35.36 -23.01 24.80
CA ARG A 105 34.14 -23.13 23.98
C ARG A 105 32.88 -22.95 24.80
N LYS A 106 32.76 -23.65 25.94
CA LYS A 106 31.60 -23.51 26.85
C LYS A 106 31.39 -22.06 27.28
N VAL A 107 32.46 -21.38 27.66
CA VAL A 107 32.43 -19.97 28.09
C VAL A 107 32.04 -19.05 26.93
N ALA A 108 32.66 -19.20 25.75
CA ALA A 108 32.37 -18.36 24.58
C ALA A 108 30.91 -18.52 24.11
N GLU A 109 30.44 -19.75 24.01
CA GLU A 109 29.06 -20.08 23.66
C GLU A 109 28.07 -19.54 24.71
N SER A 110 28.38 -19.68 26.01
CA SER A 110 27.55 -19.10 27.08
C SER A 110 27.51 -17.56 27.04
N ASN A 111 28.63 -16.89 26.78
CA ASN A 111 28.68 -15.43 26.66
C ASN A 111 27.83 -14.93 25.48
N LYS A 112 27.88 -15.62 24.34
CA LYS A 112 27.03 -15.31 23.18
C LYS A 112 25.54 -15.40 23.52
N GLU A 113 25.13 -16.41 24.29
CA GLU A 113 23.76 -16.57 24.78
C GLU A 113 23.38 -15.43 25.75
N LEU A 114 24.28 -15.09 26.68
CA LEU A 114 24.08 -13.99 27.63
C LEU A 114 23.91 -12.65 26.89
N ASP A 115 24.71 -12.38 25.86
CA ASP A 115 24.63 -11.12 25.11
C ASP A 115 23.36 -11.04 24.27
N LYS A 116 22.92 -12.14 23.65
CA LYS A 116 21.58 -12.23 23.03
C LYS A 116 20.46 -11.96 24.05
N THR A 117 20.61 -12.48 25.26
CA THR A 117 19.65 -12.26 26.34
C THR A 117 19.59 -10.80 26.75
N LYS A 118 20.75 -10.14 26.93
CA LYS A 118 20.83 -8.70 27.21
C LYS A 118 20.18 -7.86 26.10
N GLN A 119 20.45 -8.19 24.84
CA GLN A 119 19.85 -7.50 23.70
C GLN A 119 18.33 -7.64 23.69
N LEU A 120 17.81 -8.84 23.94
CA LEU A 120 16.38 -9.07 24.00
C LEU A 120 15.73 -8.26 25.15
N VAL A 121 16.35 -8.24 26.34
CA VAL A 121 15.83 -7.45 27.47
C VAL A 121 15.85 -5.96 27.15
N ALA A 122 16.90 -5.44 26.50
CA ALA A 122 16.94 -4.05 26.06
C ALA A 122 15.84 -3.73 25.03
N GLN A 123 15.55 -4.66 24.11
CA GLN A 123 14.44 -4.52 23.16
C GLN A 123 13.07 -4.50 23.86
N ILE A 124 12.88 -5.34 24.90
CA ILE A 124 11.66 -5.35 25.71
C ILE A 124 11.51 -3.99 26.39
N ASP A 125 12.54 -3.51 27.08
CA ASP A 125 12.49 -2.25 27.82
C ASP A 125 12.25 -1.05 26.86
N ALA A 126 12.84 -1.07 25.66
CA ALA A 126 12.58 -0.06 24.63
C ALA A 126 11.13 -0.10 24.10
N ALA A 127 10.59 -1.28 23.81
CA ALA A 127 9.22 -1.44 23.35
C ALA A 127 8.20 -1.01 24.42
N MET A 128 8.45 -1.38 25.69
CA MET A 128 7.64 -0.93 26.83
C MET A 128 7.64 0.60 26.94
N LYS A 129 8.82 1.24 26.81
CA LYS A 129 8.93 2.71 26.82
C LYS A 129 8.14 3.35 25.68
N SER A 130 8.23 2.82 24.46
CA SER A 130 7.45 3.35 23.33
C SER A 130 5.94 3.25 23.55
N VAL A 131 5.46 2.19 24.21
CA VAL A 131 4.05 2.07 24.62
C VAL A 131 3.68 3.13 25.65
N ASP A 132 4.49 3.29 26.71
CA ASP A 132 4.24 4.29 27.74
C ASP A 132 4.22 5.73 27.17
N ASP A 133 5.17 6.06 26.29
CA ASP A 133 5.24 7.36 25.61
C ASP A 133 3.97 7.59 24.75
N GLY A 134 3.53 6.59 23.99
CA GLY A 134 2.31 6.67 23.18
C GLY A 134 1.04 6.85 24.03
N VAL A 135 0.91 6.09 25.11
CA VAL A 135 -0.20 6.18 26.08
C VAL A 135 -0.24 7.58 26.71
N GLN A 136 0.91 8.11 27.15
CA GLN A 136 1.00 9.43 27.75
C GLN A 136 0.65 10.54 26.76
N GLN A 137 1.07 10.40 25.50
CA GLN A 137 0.77 11.39 24.46
C GLN A 137 -0.73 11.45 24.16
N VAL A 138 -1.38 10.30 24.00
CA VAL A 138 -2.85 10.24 23.78
C VAL A 138 -3.59 10.81 24.98
N ALA A 139 -3.22 10.44 26.21
CA ALA A 139 -3.84 10.96 27.42
C ALA A 139 -3.73 12.49 27.52
N ARG A 140 -2.54 13.04 27.25
CA ARG A 140 -2.30 14.49 27.25
C ARG A 140 -3.18 15.22 26.23
N LEU A 141 -3.28 14.70 25.01
CA LEU A 141 -4.10 15.30 23.96
C LEU A 141 -5.60 15.26 24.33
N LEU A 142 -6.07 14.15 24.92
CA LEU A 142 -7.44 14.06 25.43
C LEU A 142 -7.71 15.07 26.54
N ASP A 143 -6.78 15.25 27.48
CA ASP A 143 -6.97 16.19 28.59
C ASP A 143 -6.95 17.65 28.09
N LEU A 144 -6.04 17.99 27.16
CA LEU A 144 -6.03 19.29 26.48
C LEU A 144 -7.35 19.55 25.75
N TRP A 145 -7.88 18.52 25.10
CA TRP A 145 -9.19 18.61 24.45
C TRP A 145 -10.29 18.86 25.46
N GLN A 146 -10.34 18.13 26.56
CA GLN A 146 -11.43 18.27 27.52
C GLN A 146 -11.39 19.61 28.26
N ALA A 147 -10.22 20.27 28.31
CA ALA A 147 -10.05 21.56 28.98
C ALA A 147 -10.74 22.74 28.28
N GLN A 148 -11.05 22.65 26.98
CA GLN A 148 -11.70 23.74 26.24
C GLN A 148 -13.05 23.31 25.65
N PRO A 149 -14.13 24.11 25.79
CA PRO A 149 -15.40 23.83 25.13
C PRO A 149 -15.24 23.72 23.61
N LEU A 150 -16.04 22.88 22.96
CA LEU A 150 -16.01 22.74 21.49
C LEU A 150 -16.43 24.03 20.76
N ASP A 151 -17.33 24.81 21.36
CA ASP A 151 -17.87 26.03 20.77
C ASP A 151 -16.85 27.18 20.69
N SER A 152 -15.83 27.19 21.57
CA SER A 152 -14.80 28.23 21.57
C SER A 152 -13.72 28.03 20.50
N ARG A 153 -13.73 26.90 19.79
CA ARG A 153 -12.69 26.55 18.81
C ARG A 153 -13.05 27.06 17.42
N SER A 154 -12.04 27.39 16.62
CA SER A 154 -12.25 27.55 15.19
C SER A 154 -12.42 26.16 14.54
N VAL A 155 -13.09 26.10 13.38
CA VAL A 155 -13.21 24.85 12.61
C VAL A 155 -11.83 24.29 12.27
N ALA A 156 -10.86 25.16 11.93
CA ALA A 156 -9.49 24.78 11.63
C ALA A 156 -8.74 24.19 12.84
N ALA A 157 -8.87 24.80 14.02
CA ALA A 157 -8.24 24.30 15.25
C ALA A 157 -8.81 22.92 15.62
N HIS A 158 -10.14 22.78 15.56
CA HIS A 158 -10.81 21.51 15.85
C HIS A 158 -10.39 20.40 14.86
N ILE A 159 -10.22 20.76 13.58
CA ILE A 159 -9.66 19.90 12.53
C ILE A 159 -8.24 19.43 12.88
N GLU A 160 -7.36 20.35 13.27
CA GLU A 160 -5.95 20.08 13.57
C GLU A 160 -5.79 19.19 14.79
N GLU A 161 -6.47 19.52 15.88
CA GLU A 161 -6.41 18.76 17.11
C GLU A 161 -6.89 17.31 16.88
N MET A 162 -8.01 17.09 16.14
CA MET A 162 -8.53 15.73 15.95
C MET A 162 -7.51 14.88 15.19
N SER A 163 -6.85 15.48 14.20
CA SER A 163 -5.77 14.83 13.47
C SER A 163 -4.55 14.51 14.34
N ALA A 164 -4.19 15.39 15.27
CA ALA A 164 -3.12 15.10 16.23
C ALA A 164 -3.47 13.90 17.13
N LEU A 165 -4.73 13.81 17.58
CA LEU A 165 -5.22 12.69 18.39
C LEU A 165 -5.21 11.36 17.61
N GLU A 166 -5.67 11.36 16.35
CA GLU A 166 -5.63 10.18 15.46
C GLU A 166 -4.20 9.70 15.22
N SER A 167 -3.27 10.62 14.95
CA SER A 167 -1.86 10.28 14.74
C SER A 167 -1.24 9.65 15.99
N ALA A 168 -1.41 10.31 17.14
CA ALA A 168 -0.87 9.81 18.41
C ALA A 168 -1.41 8.44 18.78
N GLN A 169 -2.69 8.19 18.50
CA GLN A 169 -3.33 6.90 18.73
C GLN A 169 -2.81 5.83 17.76
N THR A 170 -2.61 6.15 16.49
CA THR A 170 -2.01 5.25 15.51
C THR A 170 -0.62 4.82 15.95
N ASP A 171 0.19 5.76 16.42
CA ASP A 171 1.53 5.49 16.94
C ASP A 171 1.49 4.64 18.22
N MET A 172 0.57 4.93 19.15
CA MET A 172 0.34 4.10 20.34
C MET A 172 -0.04 2.66 19.97
N VAL A 173 -1.00 2.45 19.07
CA VAL A 173 -1.42 1.11 18.62
C VAL A 173 -0.28 0.37 17.93
N ARG A 174 0.54 1.07 17.12
CA ARG A 174 1.74 0.48 16.51
C ARG A 174 2.74 0.03 17.56
N ALA A 175 2.98 0.82 18.60
CA ALA A 175 3.85 0.46 19.72
C ALA A 175 3.32 -0.76 20.49
N ILE A 176 2.02 -0.84 20.75
CA ILE A 176 1.38 -1.98 21.43
C ILE A 176 1.58 -3.26 20.60
N LYS A 177 1.30 -3.23 19.30
CA LYS A 177 1.51 -4.37 18.40
C LYS A 177 2.97 -4.81 18.34
N ALA A 178 3.92 -3.86 18.38
CA ALA A 178 5.34 -4.17 18.44
C ALA A 178 5.69 -4.94 19.72
N LEU A 179 5.18 -4.52 20.88
CA LEU A 179 5.36 -5.21 22.16
C LEU A 179 4.71 -6.60 22.15
N GLU A 180 3.49 -6.74 21.64
CA GLU A 180 2.77 -8.01 21.50
C GLU A 180 3.55 -9.02 20.64
N SER A 181 4.15 -8.56 19.54
CA SER A 181 4.94 -9.40 18.63
C SER A 181 6.15 -10.08 19.29
N MET A 182 6.57 -9.60 20.46
CA MET A 182 7.70 -10.16 21.21
C MET A 182 7.32 -11.41 22.03
N THR A 183 6.03 -11.74 22.18
CA THR A 183 5.54 -12.83 23.05
C THR A 183 6.33 -14.13 22.88
N LEU A 184 6.42 -14.64 21.65
CA LEU A 184 7.11 -15.90 21.36
C LEU A 184 8.63 -15.78 21.59
N LYS A 185 9.24 -14.64 21.26
CA LYS A 185 10.68 -14.41 21.48
C LYS A 185 11.03 -14.47 22.97
N VAL A 186 10.21 -13.83 23.81
CA VAL A 186 10.38 -13.83 25.28
C VAL A 186 10.21 -15.24 25.84
N GLN A 187 9.16 -15.96 25.42
CA GLN A 187 8.90 -17.34 25.87
C GLN A 187 10.04 -18.28 25.48
N PHE A 188 10.47 -18.26 24.22
CA PHE A 188 11.57 -19.12 23.76
C PHE A 188 12.90 -18.80 24.42
N ALA A 189 13.21 -17.52 24.64
CA ALA A 189 14.43 -17.14 25.35
C ALA A 189 14.42 -17.62 26.80
N LYS A 190 13.30 -17.50 27.51
CA LYS A 190 13.16 -17.99 28.88
C LYS A 190 13.30 -19.52 28.95
N SER A 191 12.53 -20.26 28.15
CA SER A 191 12.63 -21.72 28.11
C SER A 191 13.99 -22.21 27.63
N GLY A 192 14.65 -21.46 26.73
CA GLY A 192 16.02 -21.73 26.30
C GLY A 192 17.03 -21.60 27.45
N ALA A 193 16.96 -20.51 28.22
CA ALA A 193 17.81 -20.30 29.38
C ALA A 193 17.60 -21.36 30.48
N GLU A 194 16.35 -21.76 30.73
CA GLU A 194 16.01 -22.84 31.68
C GLU A 194 16.65 -24.17 31.27
N ARG A 195 16.56 -24.54 29.98
CA ARG A 195 17.18 -25.77 29.45
C ARG A 195 18.71 -25.70 29.48
N ASN A 196 19.29 -24.54 29.20
CA ASN A 196 20.74 -24.39 29.11
C ASN A 196 21.44 -24.49 30.48
N LEU A 197 20.73 -24.30 31.59
CA LEU A 197 21.27 -24.39 32.94
C LEU A 197 21.88 -25.78 33.24
N THR A 198 21.28 -26.85 32.70
CA THR A 198 21.75 -28.24 32.89
C THR A 198 22.56 -28.77 31.71
N SER A 199 22.87 -27.92 30.72
CA SER A 199 23.56 -28.34 29.50
C SER A 199 25.04 -28.63 29.76
N PRO A 200 25.56 -29.81 29.36
CA PRO A 200 26.98 -30.13 29.52
C PRO A 200 27.89 -29.28 28.61
N PHE A 201 27.32 -28.58 27.62
CA PHE A 201 28.04 -27.76 26.63
C PHE A 201 28.07 -26.27 26.99
N ARG A 202 27.55 -25.88 28.16
CA ARG A 202 27.47 -24.49 28.59
C ARG A 202 28.17 -24.31 29.94
N ASP A 203 28.65 -23.10 30.20
CA ASP A 203 29.11 -22.70 31.52
C ASP A 203 27.92 -22.42 32.47
N PRO A 204 27.80 -23.10 33.62
CA PRO A 204 26.61 -23.01 34.48
C PRO A 204 26.47 -21.66 35.18
N ALA A 205 27.57 -20.96 35.50
CA ALA A 205 27.50 -19.67 36.17
C ALA A 205 26.97 -18.58 35.23
N ILE A 206 27.46 -18.57 33.98
CA ILE A 206 26.97 -17.64 32.95
C ILE A 206 25.51 -17.94 32.58
N GLN A 207 25.12 -19.22 32.51
CA GLN A 207 23.71 -19.58 32.24
C GLN A 207 22.77 -19.18 33.38
N ALA A 208 23.21 -19.30 34.65
CA ALA A 208 22.44 -18.79 35.79
C ALA A 208 22.21 -17.27 35.70
N GLN A 209 23.23 -16.52 35.25
CA GLN A 209 23.09 -15.08 35.00
C GLN A 209 22.10 -14.78 33.86
N ALA A 210 22.19 -15.52 32.75
CA ALA A 210 21.27 -15.36 31.62
C ALA A 210 19.82 -15.68 32.02
N LEU A 211 19.61 -16.76 32.79
CA LEU A 211 18.30 -17.15 33.30
C LEU A 211 17.72 -16.09 34.25
N ALA A 212 18.51 -15.56 35.17
CA ALA A 212 18.07 -14.49 36.08
C ALA A 212 17.65 -13.24 35.29
N LEU A 213 18.44 -12.85 34.29
CA LEU A 213 18.19 -11.68 33.46
C LEU A 213 16.89 -11.83 32.64
N ILE A 214 16.71 -12.94 31.93
CA ILE A 214 15.50 -13.16 31.11
C ILE A 214 14.26 -13.36 31.98
N THR A 215 14.40 -13.97 33.16
CA THR A 215 13.27 -14.14 34.09
C THR A 215 12.78 -12.77 34.59
N ALA A 216 13.69 -11.89 34.99
CA ALA A 216 13.33 -10.52 35.39
C ALA A 216 12.70 -9.73 34.22
N GLY A 217 13.28 -9.83 33.01
CA GLY A 217 12.73 -9.19 31.81
C GLY A 217 11.35 -9.72 31.43
N SER A 218 11.14 -11.04 31.48
CA SER A 218 9.85 -11.68 31.20
C SER A 218 8.76 -11.27 32.20
N SER A 219 9.08 -11.16 33.50
CA SER A 219 8.13 -10.69 34.51
C SER A 219 7.71 -9.24 34.26
N ARG A 220 8.66 -8.35 33.92
CA ARG A 220 8.33 -6.97 33.54
C ARG A 220 7.48 -6.90 32.28
N TYR A 221 7.82 -7.70 31.27
CA TYR A 221 7.05 -7.80 30.02
C TYR A 221 5.59 -8.20 30.28
N LEU A 222 5.34 -9.25 31.06
CA LEU A 222 3.98 -9.71 31.37
C LEU A 222 3.18 -8.68 32.17
N ALA A 223 3.81 -8.03 33.16
CA ALA A 223 3.19 -6.95 33.92
C ALA A 223 2.84 -5.74 33.02
N SER A 224 3.73 -5.39 32.10
CA SER A 224 3.51 -4.32 31.13
C SER A 224 2.38 -4.63 30.16
N MET A 225 2.29 -5.86 29.65
CA MET A 225 1.19 -6.29 28.77
C MET A 225 -0.18 -6.12 29.44
N ALA A 226 -0.34 -6.61 30.68
CA ALA A 226 -1.60 -6.48 31.42
C ALA A 226 -1.96 -5.01 31.70
N ALA A 227 -0.98 -4.20 32.11
CA ALA A 227 -1.19 -2.78 32.36
C ALA A 227 -1.55 -2.02 31.07
N THR A 228 -0.90 -2.37 29.95
CA THR A 228 -1.13 -1.77 28.63
C THR A 228 -2.53 -2.05 28.14
N GLU A 229 -3.00 -3.30 28.24
CA GLU A 229 -4.35 -3.68 27.81
C GLU A 229 -5.43 -2.89 28.57
N GLN A 230 -5.26 -2.70 29.88
CA GLN A 230 -6.20 -1.92 30.69
C GLN A 230 -6.19 -0.44 30.29
N ARG A 231 -5.01 0.18 30.18
CA ARG A 231 -4.90 1.60 29.80
C ARG A 231 -5.39 1.86 28.39
N HIS A 232 -5.08 0.97 27.46
CA HIS A 232 -5.54 1.05 26.07
C HIS A 232 -7.06 1.04 25.99
N ARG A 233 -7.74 0.11 26.69
CA ARG A 233 -9.21 0.07 26.73
C ARG A 233 -9.82 1.38 27.25
N GLN A 234 -9.31 1.91 28.36
CA GLN A 234 -9.80 3.16 28.94
C GLN A 234 -9.61 4.37 28.02
N LEU A 235 -8.43 4.49 27.40
CA LEU A 235 -8.17 5.56 26.42
C LEU A 235 -9.00 5.39 25.16
N HIS A 236 -9.20 4.15 24.71
CA HIS A 236 -10.01 3.84 23.54
C HIS A 236 -11.45 4.33 23.69
N GLU A 237 -12.10 3.99 24.80
CA GLU A 237 -13.47 4.43 25.08
C GLU A 237 -13.58 5.96 25.15
N ARG A 238 -12.64 6.62 25.84
CA ARG A 238 -12.58 8.10 25.91
C ARG A 238 -12.40 8.72 24.54
N CYS A 239 -11.49 8.19 23.72
CA CYS A 239 -11.27 8.65 22.34
C CYS A 239 -12.54 8.50 21.52
N MET A 240 -13.21 7.35 21.55
CA MET A 240 -14.39 7.08 20.72
C MET A 240 -15.56 8.01 21.05
N LEU A 241 -15.83 8.25 22.34
CA LEU A 241 -16.86 9.21 22.76
C LEU A 241 -16.54 10.64 22.31
N LEU A 242 -15.27 11.03 22.40
CA LEU A 242 -14.82 12.36 22.00
C LEU A 242 -14.89 12.53 20.48
N PHE A 243 -14.44 11.53 19.70
CA PHE A 243 -14.53 11.55 18.24
C PHE A 243 -15.97 11.69 17.78
N ALA A 244 -16.90 10.90 18.33
CA ALA A 244 -18.32 11.00 17.98
C ALA A 244 -18.89 12.40 18.27
N ALA A 245 -18.64 12.96 19.46
CA ALA A 245 -19.13 14.28 19.83
C ALA A 245 -18.51 15.41 18.98
N ALA A 246 -17.21 15.28 18.66
CA ALA A 246 -16.48 16.21 17.83
C ALA A 246 -16.97 16.17 16.38
N GLU A 247 -17.17 14.96 15.81
CA GLU A 247 -17.77 14.75 14.50
C GLU A 247 -19.15 15.42 14.40
N ASP A 248 -20.06 15.12 15.35
CA ASP A 248 -21.41 15.71 15.36
C ASP A 248 -21.41 17.24 15.50
N HIS A 249 -20.47 17.79 16.26
CA HIS A 249 -20.33 19.24 16.42
C HIS A 249 -19.86 19.92 15.13
N LEU A 250 -18.82 19.38 14.51
CA LEU A 250 -18.34 19.85 13.21
C LEU A 250 -19.40 19.71 12.13
N VAL A 251 -20.17 18.62 12.14
CA VAL A 251 -21.29 18.44 11.20
C VAL A 251 -22.32 19.54 11.34
N ARG A 252 -22.72 19.87 12.55
CA ARG A 252 -23.67 20.97 12.77
C ARG A 252 -23.10 22.31 12.33
N ARG A 253 -21.83 22.59 12.60
CA ARG A 253 -21.19 23.87 12.23
C ARG A 253 -20.98 24.04 10.73
N LEU A 254 -20.58 22.97 10.04
CA LEU A 254 -20.38 22.96 8.60
C LEU A 254 -21.70 23.03 7.82
N SER A 255 -22.79 22.56 8.42
CA SER A 255 -24.14 22.63 7.83
C SER A 255 -24.91 23.91 8.20
N ALA A 256 -24.31 24.82 9.00
CA ALA A 256 -24.97 26.05 9.41
C ALA A 256 -25.02 27.08 8.26
N PRO A 257 -26.16 27.75 8.03
CA PRO A 257 -26.28 28.78 7.01
C PRO A 257 -25.26 29.91 7.24
N GLY A 258 -24.45 30.24 6.22
CA GLY A 258 -23.50 31.35 6.27
C GLY A 258 -22.06 30.99 6.67
N VAL A 259 -21.75 29.73 6.98
CA VAL A 259 -20.36 29.27 7.18
C VAL A 259 -19.75 28.94 5.82
N GLN A 260 -19.00 29.88 5.22
CA GLN A 260 -18.12 29.56 4.09
C GLN A 260 -16.83 28.93 4.62
N VAL A 261 -16.74 27.60 4.56
CA VAL A 261 -15.44 26.92 4.65
C VAL A 261 -14.60 27.44 3.48
N GLY A 262 -13.36 27.84 3.77
CA GLY A 262 -12.45 28.56 2.85
C GLY A 262 -12.72 28.31 1.37
N ASN A 263 -13.22 29.34 0.70
CA ASN A 263 -13.77 29.29 -0.66
C ASN A 263 -12.69 29.21 -1.76
N THR A 264 -11.48 28.79 -1.41
CA THR A 264 -10.37 28.63 -2.36
C THR A 264 -10.52 27.28 -3.06
N ALA A 265 -10.66 27.30 -4.38
CA ALA A 265 -10.67 26.08 -5.16
C ALA A 265 -9.39 25.28 -4.93
N ARG A 266 -9.53 24.02 -4.52
CA ARG A 266 -8.43 23.10 -4.28
C ARG A 266 -8.01 22.48 -5.60
N VAL A 267 -6.75 22.66 -5.96
CA VAL A 267 -6.17 22.15 -7.20
C VAL A 267 -5.59 20.75 -6.95
N VAL A 268 -6.17 19.73 -7.56
CA VAL A 268 -5.63 18.36 -7.58
C VAL A 268 -4.85 18.19 -8.88
N THR A 269 -3.53 17.97 -8.75
CA THR A 269 -2.66 17.76 -9.91
C THR A 269 -2.50 16.28 -10.20
N LEU A 270 -2.75 15.88 -11.44
CA LEU A 270 -2.72 14.52 -11.92
C LEU A 270 -1.64 14.36 -13.00
N SER A 271 -1.04 13.17 -13.08
CA SER A 271 -0.19 12.82 -14.22
C SER A 271 -1.08 12.56 -15.44
N SER A 272 -0.87 13.38 -16.48
CA SER A 272 -1.52 13.21 -17.78
C SER A 272 -1.33 11.79 -18.33
N ARG A 273 -0.11 11.24 -18.27
CA ARG A 273 0.19 9.86 -18.72
C ARG A 273 -0.48 8.80 -17.86
N ALA A 274 -0.50 8.95 -16.53
CA ALA A 274 -1.08 7.93 -15.65
C ALA A 274 -2.60 7.79 -15.85
N CYS A 275 -3.31 8.93 -15.97
CA CYS A 275 -4.76 8.96 -16.19
C CYS A 275 -5.20 8.36 -17.53
N GLN A 276 -4.33 8.32 -18.53
CA GLN A 276 -4.59 7.66 -19.82
C GLN A 276 -4.42 6.14 -19.74
N LEU A 277 -3.60 5.66 -18.81
CA LEU A 277 -3.31 4.23 -18.66
C LEU A 277 -4.25 3.54 -17.70
N ARG A 278 -4.75 4.23 -16.67
CA ARG A 278 -5.49 3.64 -15.55
C ARG A 278 -6.51 4.63 -14.96
N PRO A 279 -7.56 4.13 -14.30
CA PRO A 279 -8.43 4.97 -13.49
C PRO A 279 -7.64 5.75 -12.43
N ALA A 280 -8.17 6.90 -12.00
CA ALA A 280 -7.68 7.62 -10.83
C ALA A 280 -8.84 7.97 -9.90
N LEU A 281 -8.70 7.66 -8.62
CA LEU A 281 -9.65 8.01 -7.56
C LEU A 281 -9.12 9.21 -6.79
N MET A 282 -9.86 10.30 -6.78
CA MET A 282 -9.45 11.62 -6.28
C MET A 282 -10.39 12.08 -5.18
N PHE A 283 -9.84 12.73 -4.16
CA PHE A 283 -10.61 13.23 -3.02
C PHE A 283 -10.50 14.75 -2.92
N ALA A 284 -11.55 15.41 -2.42
CA ALA A 284 -11.59 16.87 -2.32
C ALA A 284 -10.52 17.46 -1.37
N GLU A 285 -9.94 16.66 -0.47
CA GLU A 285 -8.97 17.12 0.54
C GLU A 285 -7.51 16.70 0.29
N ALA A 286 -7.22 15.67 -0.52
CA ALA A 286 -5.85 15.28 -0.87
C ALA A 286 -5.73 14.33 -2.08
N ILE A 287 -4.47 14.01 -2.41
CA ILE A 287 -4.01 13.27 -3.60
C ILE A 287 -4.65 11.88 -3.70
N ALA A 288 -4.87 11.48 -4.95
CA ALA A 288 -5.42 10.22 -5.38
C ALA A 288 -4.76 8.98 -4.75
N ILE A 289 -5.48 7.86 -4.75
CA ILE A 289 -4.85 6.56 -4.54
C ILE A 289 -3.83 6.37 -5.67
N ASP A 290 -2.55 6.50 -5.37
CA ASP A 290 -1.46 6.50 -6.37
C ASP A 290 -0.70 5.17 -6.42
N ASP A 291 -1.16 4.15 -5.69
CA ASP A 291 -0.57 2.81 -5.80
C ASP A 291 -0.90 2.22 -7.18
N PRO A 292 0.11 2.03 -8.06
CA PRO A 292 -0.12 1.50 -9.40
C PRO A 292 -0.76 0.11 -9.37
N ALA A 293 -0.52 -0.69 -8.32
CA ALA A 293 -1.12 -2.02 -8.18
C ALA A 293 -2.64 -1.91 -7.97
N HIS A 294 -3.08 -1.02 -7.08
CA HIS A 294 -4.50 -0.74 -6.84
C HIS A 294 -5.19 -0.21 -8.09
N LEU A 295 -4.60 0.79 -8.75
CA LEU A 295 -5.20 1.38 -9.95
C LEU A 295 -5.25 0.38 -11.13
N THR A 296 -4.28 -0.53 -11.22
CA THR A 296 -4.30 -1.62 -12.21
C THR A 296 -5.39 -2.64 -11.89
N ALA A 297 -5.59 -2.98 -10.61
CA ALA A 297 -6.66 -3.89 -10.20
C ALA A 297 -8.05 -3.29 -10.51
N MET A 298 -8.26 -1.99 -10.25
CA MET A 298 -9.50 -1.30 -10.60
C MET A 298 -9.75 -1.31 -12.11
N LYS A 299 -8.72 -1.05 -12.93
CA LYS A 299 -8.82 -1.16 -14.39
C LYS A 299 -9.27 -2.56 -14.85
N LYS A 300 -8.67 -3.60 -14.29
CA LYS A 300 -9.05 -5.00 -14.60
C LYS A 300 -10.50 -5.28 -14.21
N SER A 301 -10.92 -4.79 -13.03
CA SER A 301 -12.29 -4.93 -12.54
C SER A 301 -13.30 -4.30 -13.50
N ILE A 302 -13.06 -3.05 -13.94
CA ILE A 302 -13.92 -2.34 -14.90
C ILE A 302 -14.00 -3.11 -16.21
N ARG A 303 -12.86 -3.51 -16.80
CA ARG A 303 -12.85 -4.26 -18.07
C ARG A 303 -13.56 -5.61 -17.96
N SER A 304 -13.42 -6.29 -16.83
CA SER A 304 -14.12 -7.55 -16.57
C SER A 304 -15.63 -7.33 -16.50
N ALA A 305 -16.10 -6.27 -15.83
CA ALA A 305 -17.52 -5.94 -15.76
C ALA A 305 -18.08 -5.54 -17.14
N VAL A 306 -17.36 -4.72 -17.91
CA VAL A 306 -17.74 -4.34 -19.28
C VAL A 306 -17.87 -5.57 -20.18
N ALA A 307 -16.92 -6.52 -20.09
CA ALA A 307 -16.97 -7.75 -20.87
C ALA A 307 -18.20 -8.61 -20.51
N GLU A 308 -18.49 -8.78 -19.22
CA GLU A 308 -19.66 -9.52 -18.74
C GLU A 308 -20.97 -8.88 -19.21
N PHE A 309 -21.13 -7.56 -19.05
CA PHE A 309 -22.35 -6.88 -19.52
C PHE A 309 -22.47 -6.86 -21.04
N SER A 310 -21.37 -6.76 -21.78
CA SER A 310 -21.39 -6.89 -23.24
C SER A 310 -21.91 -8.26 -23.67
N TRP A 311 -21.52 -9.32 -22.95
CA TRP A 311 -22.04 -10.67 -23.19
C TRP A 311 -23.54 -10.76 -22.88
N GLN A 312 -24.00 -10.22 -21.75
CA GLN A 312 -25.42 -10.21 -21.40
C GLN A 312 -26.29 -9.43 -22.39
N ALA A 313 -25.79 -8.30 -22.92
CA ALA A 313 -26.51 -7.49 -23.91
C ALA A 313 -26.89 -8.30 -25.16
N THR A 314 -26.03 -9.23 -25.61
CA THR A 314 -26.34 -10.12 -26.74
C THR A 314 -27.51 -11.08 -26.47
N SER A 315 -27.79 -11.37 -25.20
CA SER A 315 -28.87 -12.28 -24.78
C SER A 315 -30.16 -11.54 -24.41
N LEU A 316 -30.07 -10.28 -23.96
CA LEU A 316 -31.17 -9.51 -23.38
C LEU A 316 -31.86 -8.55 -24.35
N LYS A 317 -31.55 -8.58 -25.66
CA LYS A 317 -32.18 -7.73 -26.70
C LYS A 317 -32.23 -6.24 -26.31
N ASP A 318 -31.12 -5.73 -25.78
CA ASP A 318 -30.96 -4.34 -25.34
C ASP A 318 -31.83 -3.92 -24.14
N GLU A 319 -32.42 -4.84 -23.37
CA GLU A 319 -33.01 -4.54 -22.07
C GLU A 319 -31.95 -4.43 -20.96
N HIS A 320 -32.23 -3.64 -19.93
CA HIS A 320 -31.36 -3.52 -18.76
C HIS A 320 -31.41 -4.83 -17.94
N PRO A 321 -30.28 -5.44 -17.55
CA PRO A 321 -30.25 -6.71 -16.81
C PRO A 321 -30.73 -6.60 -15.35
N GLY A 322 -31.00 -5.38 -14.85
CA GLY A 322 -31.36 -5.13 -13.46
C GLY A 322 -30.23 -5.41 -12.47
N THR A 323 -28.98 -5.44 -12.94
CA THR A 323 -27.79 -5.77 -12.15
C THR A 323 -26.72 -4.69 -12.28
N PHE A 324 -25.79 -4.68 -11.32
CA PHE A 324 -24.59 -3.85 -11.33
C PHE A 324 -23.39 -4.65 -10.82
N CYS A 325 -22.18 -4.12 -11.02
CA CYS A 325 -20.93 -4.69 -10.50
C CYS A 325 -20.21 -3.68 -9.61
N GLY A 326 -19.83 -4.06 -8.39
CA GLY A 326 -18.92 -3.26 -7.56
C GLY A 326 -17.48 -3.41 -8.04
N VAL A 327 -16.89 -2.33 -8.57
CA VAL A 327 -15.53 -2.36 -9.17
C VAL A 327 -14.44 -1.84 -8.24
N ALA A 328 -14.83 -1.13 -7.18
CA ALA A 328 -13.95 -0.72 -6.10
C ALA A 328 -14.73 -0.45 -4.82
N GLY A 329 -14.15 -0.81 -3.67
CA GLY A 329 -14.67 -0.55 -2.34
C GLY A 329 -13.58 0.05 -1.44
N PHE A 330 -13.88 1.18 -0.81
CA PHE A 330 -12.96 1.89 0.06
C PHE A 330 -13.70 2.59 1.21
N PHE A 331 -12.94 3.07 2.18
CA PHE A 331 -13.45 3.87 3.28
C PHE A 331 -12.56 5.08 3.48
N PHE A 332 -13.11 6.13 4.09
CA PHE A 332 -12.36 7.30 4.49
C PHE A 332 -11.71 7.03 5.85
N GLU A 333 -10.40 7.23 5.93
CA GLU A 333 -9.65 7.11 7.19
C GLU A 333 -9.95 8.30 8.11
N HIS A 334 -10.39 9.44 7.55
CA HIS A 334 -10.62 10.66 8.30
C HIS A 334 -12.07 11.14 8.22
N TRP A 335 -12.59 11.56 9.37
CA TRP A 335 -13.94 12.12 9.52
C TRP A 335 -14.15 13.43 8.74
N LYS A 336 -13.07 14.09 8.32
CA LYS A 336 -13.10 15.31 7.51
C LYS A 336 -13.62 15.07 6.10
N GLU A 337 -13.50 13.84 5.58
CA GLU A 337 -13.77 13.56 4.18
C GLU A 337 -15.21 13.09 3.99
N ARG A 338 -16.08 14.09 3.95
CA ARG A 338 -17.49 13.91 3.62
C ARG A 338 -17.62 13.56 2.16
N SER A 339 -17.89 12.28 1.87
CA SER A 339 -18.69 11.79 0.73
C SER A 339 -18.36 12.30 -0.68
N GLU A 340 -17.31 13.09 -0.86
CA GLU A 340 -16.97 13.81 -2.08
C GLU A 340 -15.70 13.24 -2.66
N TYR A 341 -15.85 12.61 -3.81
CA TYR A 341 -14.72 12.07 -4.55
C TYR A 341 -15.04 12.10 -6.03
N ALA A 342 -13.99 12.06 -6.83
CA ALA A 342 -14.08 11.92 -8.27
C ALA A 342 -13.30 10.69 -8.72
N VAL A 343 -13.77 10.04 -9.78
CA VAL A 343 -13.12 8.91 -10.43
C VAL A 343 -12.97 9.27 -11.89
N SER A 344 -11.74 9.28 -12.39
CA SER A 344 -11.48 9.34 -13.83
C SER A 344 -11.20 7.94 -14.35
N VAL A 345 -11.66 7.63 -15.57
CA VAL A 345 -11.43 6.37 -16.27
C VAL A 345 -11.09 6.69 -17.72
N PRO A 346 -10.08 6.05 -18.35
CA PRO A 346 -9.88 6.12 -19.79
C PRO A 346 -11.18 5.78 -20.54
N LEU A 347 -11.67 6.66 -21.43
CA LEU A 347 -12.96 6.43 -22.09
C LEU A 347 -12.96 5.12 -22.90
N GLY A 348 -11.81 4.77 -23.49
CA GLY A 348 -11.58 3.51 -24.20
C GLY A 348 -11.78 2.24 -23.37
N ASP A 349 -11.79 2.34 -22.02
CA ASP A 349 -12.11 1.20 -21.14
C ASP A 349 -13.64 1.00 -20.98
N LEU A 350 -14.47 1.95 -21.43
CA LEU A 350 -15.93 1.90 -21.36
C LEU A 350 -16.60 1.81 -22.74
N MET A 351 -16.04 2.47 -23.76
CA MET A 351 -16.55 2.40 -25.13
C MET A 351 -15.44 2.61 -26.16
N PRO A 352 -15.61 2.13 -27.41
CA PRO A 352 -14.73 2.52 -28.51
C PRO A 352 -14.72 4.05 -28.69
N ILE A 353 -13.54 4.64 -28.79
CA ILE A 353 -13.37 6.10 -28.94
C ILE A 353 -13.29 6.53 -30.40
N ASP A 354 -13.01 5.61 -31.31
CA ASP A 354 -12.90 5.88 -32.74
C ASP A 354 -14.27 6.20 -33.35
N GLY A 355 -14.29 7.06 -34.36
CA GLY A 355 -15.50 7.40 -35.12
C GLY A 355 -16.29 8.61 -34.60
N HIS A 356 -15.87 9.22 -33.50
CA HIS A 356 -16.46 10.47 -32.98
C HIS A 356 -15.51 11.66 -33.12
N ASP A 357 -16.05 12.81 -33.55
CA ASP A 357 -15.37 14.10 -33.43
C ASP A 357 -15.59 14.66 -32.01
N TRP A 358 -14.79 14.16 -31.08
CA TRP A 358 -14.87 14.54 -29.66
C TRP A 358 -14.68 16.05 -29.44
N GLU A 359 -13.89 16.71 -30.27
CA GLU A 359 -13.66 18.15 -30.17
C GLU A 359 -14.91 18.95 -30.56
N ALA A 360 -15.54 18.60 -31.69
CA ALA A 360 -16.80 19.23 -32.09
C ALA A 360 -17.90 18.99 -31.05
N LEU A 361 -18.01 17.76 -30.52
CA LEU A 361 -18.97 17.41 -29.48
C LEU A 361 -18.77 18.23 -28.20
N ALA A 362 -17.52 18.36 -27.75
CA ALA A 362 -17.18 19.17 -26.57
C ALA A 362 -17.48 20.67 -26.79
N ARG A 363 -17.20 21.18 -27.99
CA ARG A 363 -17.45 22.59 -28.36
C ARG A 363 -18.94 22.93 -28.39
N SER A 364 -19.78 22.00 -28.82
CA SER A 364 -21.23 22.16 -28.81
C SER A 364 -21.89 21.84 -27.46
N GLY A 365 -21.13 21.33 -26.48
CA GLY A 365 -21.69 20.81 -25.23
C GLY A 365 -22.68 19.67 -25.45
N ALA A 366 -22.41 18.82 -26.45
CA ALA A 366 -23.30 17.75 -26.86
C ALA A 366 -23.35 16.62 -25.82
N GLU A 367 -24.35 15.75 -25.97
CA GLU A 367 -24.48 14.51 -25.21
C GLU A 367 -24.27 13.31 -26.13
N VAL A 368 -23.58 12.29 -25.61
CA VAL A 368 -23.35 11.01 -26.29
C VAL A 368 -23.94 9.88 -25.47
N ASP A 369 -24.33 8.80 -26.15
CA ASP A 369 -24.80 7.58 -25.49
C ASP A 369 -23.59 6.76 -25.02
N LEU A 370 -23.45 6.60 -23.71
CA LEU A 370 -22.41 5.78 -23.10
C LEU A 370 -23.04 4.45 -22.63
N PRO A 371 -22.59 3.28 -23.14
CA PRO A 371 -23.21 1.98 -22.87
C PRO A 371 -23.07 1.52 -21.41
N TYR A 372 -22.08 2.04 -20.68
CA TYR A 372 -21.83 1.71 -19.28
C TYR A 372 -21.50 2.97 -18.50
N ARG A 373 -22.12 3.15 -17.33
CA ARG A 373 -21.89 4.33 -16.48
C ARG A 373 -21.55 3.92 -15.06
N LEU A 374 -20.67 4.72 -14.44
CA LEU A 374 -20.29 4.53 -13.04
C LEU A 374 -21.19 5.36 -12.12
N PHE A 375 -21.55 4.77 -10.99
CA PHE A 375 -22.25 5.45 -9.90
C PHE A 375 -21.65 5.05 -8.55
N SER A 376 -22.06 5.73 -7.48
CA SER A 376 -21.62 5.41 -6.13
C SER A 376 -22.76 4.93 -5.24
N ARG A 377 -22.45 3.99 -4.35
CA ARG A 377 -23.30 3.65 -3.22
C ARG A 377 -22.49 3.47 -1.93
N SER A 378 -23.21 3.36 -0.81
CA SER A 378 -22.64 2.92 0.46
C SER A 378 -23.09 1.48 0.70
N ALA A 379 -22.17 0.59 1.08
CA ALA A 379 -22.48 -0.80 1.37
C ALA A 379 -21.98 -1.20 2.77
N PRO A 380 -22.74 -2.01 3.53
CA PRO A 380 -22.28 -2.51 4.82
C PRO A 380 -21.08 -3.46 4.65
N VAL A 381 -20.22 -3.53 5.67
CA VAL A 381 -19.11 -4.49 5.66
C VAL A 381 -19.61 -5.87 6.12
N GLU A 382 -19.85 -6.79 5.18
CA GLU A 382 -20.57 -8.04 5.47
C GLU A 382 -19.75 -9.15 6.17
N ARG A 383 -18.40 -9.13 6.10
CA ARG A 383 -17.61 -10.34 6.44
C ARG A 383 -16.35 -10.12 7.29
N ARG A 384 -15.99 -8.89 7.63
CA ARG A 384 -14.76 -8.61 8.40
C ARG A 384 -14.95 -7.39 9.28
N LYS A 385 -14.64 -7.49 10.59
CA LYS A 385 -14.48 -6.29 11.42
C LYS A 385 -13.25 -5.55 10.93
N ILE A 386 -13.47 -4.50 10.15
CA ILE A 386 -12.39 -3.62 9.70
C ILE A 386 -12.28 -2.52 10.73
N VAL A 387 -11.15 -2.49 11.44
CA VAL A 387 -10.89 -1.48 12.46
C VAL A 387 -9.73 -0.62 11.97
N VAL A 388 -9.97 0.67 11.81
CA VAL A 388 -8.96 1.66 11.43
C VAL A 388 -8.81 2.64 12.57
N GLY A 389 -7.62 2.69 13.16
CA GLY A 389 -7.43 3.30 14.47
C GLY A 389 -8.35 2.62 15.50
N LEU A 390 -9.32 3.36 16.01
CA LEU A 390 -10.37 2.84 16.91
C LEU A 390 -11.75 2.72 16.27
N LYS A 391 -11.93 3.21 15.04
CA LYS A 391 -13.22 3.22 14.38
C LYS A 391 -13.45 1.87 13.72
N GLU A 392 -14.51 1.18 14.16
CA GLU A 392 -15.05 0.07 13.40
C GLU A 392 -15.70 0.64 12.14
N ILE A 393 -15.19 0.22 10.99
CA ILE A 393 -15.75 0.57 9.69
C ILE A 393 -16.94 -0.34 9.44
N THR A 394 -18.14 0.21 9.63
CA THR A 394 -19.40 -0.52 9.45
C THR A 394 -19.94 -0.43 8.03
N ALA A 395 -19.48 0.55 7.25
CA ALA A 395 -19.86 0.73 5.86
C ALA A 395 -18.69 1.24 5.00
N THR A 396 -18.69 0.86 3.73
CA THR A 396 -17.75 1.30 2.71
C THR A 396 -18.45 2.11 1.63
N GLN A 397 -17.69 2.97 0.96
CA GLN A 397 -18.09 3.53 -0.32
C GLN A 397 -17.72 2.54 -1.42
N GLN A 398 -18.69 2.26 -2.29
CA GLN A 398 -18.48 1.46 -3.49
C GLN A 398 -18.62 2.35 -4.72
N ILE A 399 -17.73 2.09 -5.68
CA ILE A 399 -17.85 2.53 -7.06
C ILE A 399 -18.42 1.35 -7.83
N CYS A 400 -19.53 1.58 -8.51
CA CYS A 400 -20.31 0.55 -9.18
C CYS A 400 -20.43 0.87 -10.67
N LEU A 401 -20.44 -0.16 -11.51
CA LEU A 401 -20.68 -0.07 -12.95
C LEU A 401 -22.01 -0.76 -13.28
N THR A 402 -22.80 -0.14 -14.14
CA THR A 402 -24.04 -0.72 -14.70
C THR A 402 -24.15 -0.38 -16.19
N PRO A 403 -24.74 -1.25 -17.02
CA PRO A 403 -25.10 -0.89 -18.38
C PRO A 403 -26.19 0.19 -18.40
N THR A 404 -26.35 0.85 -19.54
CA THR A 404 -27.40 1.86 -19.78
C THR A 404 -28.41 1.43 -20.84
N SER A 405 -28.40 0.14 -21.22
CA SER A 405 -29.35 -0.46 -22.14
C SER A 405 -30.79 -0.26 -21.67
N GLY A 406 -31.72 -0.18 -22.62
CA GLY A 406 -33.14 0.05 -22.36
C GLY A 406 -33.49 1.52 -22.10
N SER A 407 -34.64 1.75 -21.46
CA SER A 407 -35.17 3.10 -21.22
C SER A 407 -35.21 3.53 -19.75
N GLU A 408 -34.85 2.63 -18.82
CA GLU A 408 -34.92 2.91 -17.38
C GLU A 408 -33.79 3.82 -16.90
N LEU A 409 -32.62 3.73 -17.54
CA LEU A 409 -31.45 4.56 -17.28
C LEU A 409 -31.12 5.39 -18.52
N SER A 410 -30.73 6.64 -18.31
CA SER A 410 -30.24 7.47 -19.40
C SER A 410 -28.84 7.01 -19.82
N ALA A 411 -28.64 6.75 -21.11
CA ALA A 411 -27.31 6.59 -21.69
C ALA A 411 -26.59 7.93 -21.94
N LYS A 412 -27.31 9.05 -21.92
CA LYS A 412 -26.78 10.37 -22.30
C LYS A 412 -25.78 10.90 -21.26
N VAL A 413 -24.57 11.20 -21.72
CA VAL A 413 -23.47 11.80 -20.96
C VAL A 413 -22.98 13.06 -21.67
N LYS A 414 -22.82 14.16 -20.93
CA LYS A 414 -22.33 15.43 -21.47
C LYS A 414 -20.84 15.36 -21.83
N VAL A 415 -20.49 15.92 -22.98
CA VAL A 415 -19.12 16.10 -23.42
C VAL A 415 -18.66 17.51 -23.10
N VAL A 416 -17.54 17.63 -22.39
CA VAL A 416 -17.03 18.88 -21.82
C VAL A 416 -15.58 19.08 -22.22
N ALA A 417 -15.27 20.27 -22.73
CA ALA A 417 -13.89 20.64 -23.06
C ALA A 417 -13.07 20.93 -21.80
N VAL A 418 -11.85 20.39 -21.76
CA VAL A 418 -10.81 20.77 -20.79
C VAL A 418 -10.14 22.05 -21.29
N GLY A 419 -9.84 22.98 -20.38
CA GLY A 419 -9.21 24.25 -20.73
C GLY A 419 -7.80 24.08 -21.33
N GLN A 420 -7.32 25.10 -22.04
CA GLN A 420 -5.97 25.12 -22.65
C GLN A 420 -4.84 24.94 -21.61
N THR A 421 -5.09 25.31 -20.36
CA THR A 421 -4.18 25.10 -19.21
C THR A 421 -4.19 23.67 -18.69
N LEU A 422 -4.87 22.74 -19.38
CA LEU A 422 -5.14 21.38 -18.93
C LEU A 422 -5.74 21.38 -17.53
N SER A 423 -6.75 22.22 -17.31
CA SER A 423 -7.50 22.24 -16.06
C SER A 423 -9.01 22.26 -16.27
N HIS A 424 -9.72 21.70 -15.29
CA HIS A 424 -11.17 21.57 -15.29
C HIS A 424 -11.74 21.76 -13.89
N ALA A 425 -12.68 22.69 -13.73
CA ALA A 425 -13.41 22.89 -12.49
C ALA A 425 -14.56 21.86 -12.40
N VAL A 426 -14.52 21.01 -11.38
CA VAL A 426 -15.53 19.96 -11.21
C VAL A 426 -16.78 20.56 -10.57
N SER A 427 -17.86 20.64 -11.35
CA SER A 427 -19.11 21.26 -10.90
C SER A 427 -19.82 20.43 -9.82
N GLY A 428 -19.99 21.03 -8.63
CA GLY A 428 -20.76 20.46 -7.53
C GLY A 428 -19.96 19.59 -6.54
N LEU A 429 -18.64 19.55 -6.66
CA LEU A 429 -17.74 19.24 -5.53
C LEU A 429 -17.26 20.55 -4.92
N SER A 430 -17.01 20.58 -3.61
CA SER A 430 -16.56 21.76 -2.86
C SER A 430 -15.29 22.41 -3.48
N SER A 431 -15.48 23.28 -4.48
CA SER A 431 -14.45 24.00 -5.24
C SER A 431 -13.24 23.12 -5.64
N MET A 432 -13.44 21.99 -6.32
CA MET A 432 -12.33 21.16 -6.83
C MET A 432 -11.92 21.57 -8.25
N GLU A 433 -10.63 21.83 -8.48
CA GLU A 433 -10.04 22.00 -9.81
C GLU A 433 -9.09 20.84 -10.10
N LEU A 434 -9.34 20.11 -11.18
CA LEU A 434 -8.43 19.09 -11.69
C LEU A 434 -7.42 19.75 -12.63
N ARG A 435 -6.14 19.38 -12.50
CA ARG A 435 -5.08 19.85 -13.39
C ARG A 435 -4.22 18.68 -13.86
N TRP A 436 -4.07 18.51 -15.17
CA TRP A 436 -3.24 17.46 -15.74
C TRP A 436 -1.86 18.02 -16.12
N SER A 437 -0.80 17.34 -15.67
CA SER A 437 0.58 17.74 -15.91
C SER A 437 1.36 16.64 -16.64
N THR A 438 2.27 17.04 -17.51
CA THR A 438 3.27 16.16 -18.15
C THR A 438 4.57 16.07 -17.35
N ALA A 439 4.79 16.98 -16.39
CA ALA A 439 5.93 16.94 -15.50
C ALA A 439 5.83 15.73 -14.56
N ILE A 440 6.98 15.21 -14.13
CA ILE A 440 7.04 14.25 -13.02
C ILE A 440 6.48 14.97 -11.80
N VAL A 441 5.23 14.68 -11.46
CA VAL A 441 4.63 15.16 -10.22
C VAL A 441 5.34 14.37 -9.12
N GLY A 442 6.30 15.00 -8.45
CA GLY A 442 6.88 14.43 -7.24
C GLY A 442 5.72 14.10 -6.30
N GLN A 443 5.71 12.88 -5.76
CA GLN A 443 4.80 12.54 -4.69
C GLN A 443 5.07 13.53 -3.55
N SER A 444 4.21 14.55 -3.43
CA SER A 444 4.12 15.27 -2.16
C SER A 444 3.87 14.21 -1.09
N ALA A 445 4.38 14.40 0.12
CA ALA A 445 4.09 13.54 1.27
C ALA A 445 2.59 13.64 1.64
N ALA A 446 1.74 13.19 0.72
CA ALA A 446 0.32 13.30 0.77
C ALA A 446 -0.19 12.28 1.77
N ARG A 447 -0.96 12.79 2.71
CA ARG A 447 -1.62 12.01 3.74
C ARG A 447 -2.58 11.03 3.05
N GLN A 448 -2.49 9.75 3.41
CA GLN A 448 -3.43 8.73 2.94
C GLN A 448 -4.83 9.08 3.48
N VAL A 449 -5.79 9.28 2.57
CA VAL A 449 -7.16 9.76 2.82
C VAL A 449 -8.13 8.60 3.03
N GLY A 450 -7.87 7.48 2.34
CA GLY A 450 -8.72 6.30 2.41
C GLY A 450 -7.91 5.02 2.35
N GLY A 451 -8.44 4.00 3.00
CA GLY A 451 -7.96 2.63 2.83
C GLY A 451 -8.79 1.93 1.76
N VAL A 452 -8.11 1.30 0.81
CA VAL A 452 -8.75 0.38 -0.12
C VAL A 452 -9.07 -0.90 0.62
N ILE A 453 -10.33 -1.34 0.57
CA ILE A 453 -10.75 -2.62 1.16
C ILE A 453 -10.94 -3.65 0.07
N ASP A 454 -11.47 -3.25 -1.08
CA ASP A 454 -11.92 -4.18 -2.11
C ASP A 454 -11.63 -3.67 -3.52
N LEU A 455 -10.93 -4.47 -4.30
CA LEU A 455 -10.64 -4.25 -5.73
C LEU A 455 -10.74 -5.61 -6.43
N PRO A 456 -11.96 -6.10 -6.66
CA PRO A 456 -12.16 -7.44 -7.18
C PRO A 456 -11.66 -7.51 -8.62
N GLN A 457 -10.77 -8.46 -8.93
CA GLN A 457 -10.34 -8.67 -10.32
C GLN A 457 -11.49 -9.11 -11.22
N THR A 458 -12.44 -9.87 -10.66
CA THR A 458 -13.68 -10.30 -11.29
C THR A 458 -14.83 -9.85 -10.38
N PRO A 459 -15.43 -8.68 -10.63
CA PRO A 459 -16.50 -8.18 -9.78
C PRO A 459 -17.74 -9.06 -9.90
N LEU A 460 -18.45 -9.22 -8.78
CA LEU A 460 -19.70 -9.99 -8.74
C LEU A 460 -20.86 -9.16 -9.29
N LEU A 461 -21.76 -9.83 -10.02
CA LEU A 461 -23.05 -9.27 -10.41
C LEU A 461 -23.97 -9.26 -9.19
N GLU A 462 -24.43 -8.07 -8.85
CA GLU A 462 -25.38 -7.83 -7.77
C GLU A 462 -26.69 -7.27 -8.32
N PRO A 463 -27.85 -7.64 -7.75
CA PRO A 463 -29.14 -7.09 -8.17
C PRO A 463 -29.28 -5.61 -7.77
N LEU A 464 -29.84 -4.79 -8.66
CA LEU A 464 -30.29 -3.43 -8.35
C LEU A 464 -31.68 -3.47 -7.72
N SER A 465 -31.81 -2.99 -6.48
CA SER A 465 -33.12 -2.93 -5.80
C SER A 465 -34.12 -2.03 -6.50
N ALA A 466 -33.66 -0.98 -7.20
CA ALA A 466 -34.48 -0.10 -8.03
C ALA A 466 -33.60 0.60 -9.09
N VAL A 467 -33.67 0.14 -10.34
CA VAL A 467 -32.86 0.66 -11.45
C VAL A 467 -33.06 2.18 -11.62
N GLY A 468 -34.31 2.66 -11.66
CA GLY A 468 -34.62 4.09 -11.83
C GLY A 468 -34.18 5.03 -10.68
N GLN A 469 -33.65 4.49 -9.57
CA GLN A 469 -33.07 5.30 -8.49
C GLN A 469 -31.58 5.58 -8.67
N VAL A 470 -30.92 4.92 -9.63
CA VAL A 470 -29.52 5.18 -9.94
C VAL A 470 -29.40 6.59 -10.54
N ARG A 471 -28.47 7.36 -9.97
CA ARG A 471 -28.14 8.72 -10.43
C ARG A 471 -26.69 8.74 -10.89
N PHE A 472 -26.48 9.40 -12.02
CA PHE A 472 -25.16 9.61 -12.60
C PHE A 472 -24.80 11.08 -12.50
N ASP A 473 -23.68 11.35 -11.85
CA ASP A 473 -23.04 12.66 -11.79
C ASP A 473 -21.69 12.53 -12.49
N ASP A 474 -21.71 12.65 -13.81
CA ASP A 474 -20.59 12.30 -14.68
C ASP A 474 -20.52 13.18 -15.94
N CYS A 475 -19.36 13.15 -16.60
CA CYS A 475 -19.14 13.76 -17.89
C CYS A 475 -17.98 13.08 -18.63
N ILE A 476 -17.87 13.38 -19.93
CA ILE A 476 -16.70 13.05 -20.73
C ILE A 476 -15.86 14.32 -20.90
N LEU A 477 -14.59 14.23 -20.49
CA LEU A 477 -13.60 15.29 -20.62
C LEU A 477 -12.82 15.12 -21.92
N VAL A 478 -12.81 16.16 -22.76
CA VAL A 478 -12.06 16.18 -24.02
C VAL A 478 -10.93 17.20 -23.93
N PHE A 479 -9.71 16.76 -24.21
CA PHE A 479 -8.51 17.58 -24.11
C PHE A 479 -8.28 18.42 -25.38
N PRO A 480 -7.59 19.56 -25.26
CA PRO A 480 -7.24 20.38 -26.41
C PRO A 480 -6.47 19.62 -27.49
N THR A 481 -6.70 19.97 -28.74
CA THR A 481 -6.01 19.43 -29.91
C THR A 481 -4.50 19.68 -29.80
N GLY A 482 -3.70 18.64 -30.06
CA GLY A 482 -2.24 18.67 -29.90
C GLY A 482 -1.73 18.35 -28.50
N SER A 483 -2.60 18.14 -27.50
CA SER A 483 -2.20 17.65 -26.17
C SER A 483 -1.72 16.20 -26.16
N GLY A 484 -2.14 15.40 -27.15
CA GLY A 484 -1.85 13.96 -27.23
C GLY A 484 -2.61 13.11 -26.21
N LEU A 485 -3.66 13.67 -25.58
CA LEU A 485 -4.47 12.97 -24.58
C LEU A 485 -5.83 12.57 -25.16
N GLU A 486 -6.22 11.32 -24.93
CA GLU A 486 -7.55 10.82 -25.31
C GLU A 486 -8.60 11.27 -24.29
N PRO A 487 -9.90 11.26 -24.65
CA PRO A 487 -10.97 11.60 -23.73
C PRO A 487 -11.00 10.72 -22.48
N LEU A 488 -11.39 11.32 -21.35
CA LEU A 488 -11.58 10.62 -20.08
C LEU A 488 -13.04 10.68 -19.67
N TYR A 489 -13.56 9.60 -19.11
CA TYR A 489 -14.82 9.62 -18.38
C TYR A 489 -14.55 10.05 -16.92
N LEU A 490 -15.31 11.00 -16.41
CA LEU A 490 -15.24 11.48 -15.03
C LEU A 490 -16.57 11.21 -14.33
N MET A 491 -16.54 10.45 -13.24
CA MET A 491 -17.66 10.28 -12.32
C MET A 491 -17.37 11.03 -11.02
N CYS A 492 -18.37 11.69 -10.47
CA CYS A 492 -18.29 12.44 -9.23
C CYS A 492 -19.32 11.91 -8.25
N LYS A 493 -18.92 11.73 -6.99
CA LYS A 493 -19.86 11.61 -5.88
C LYS A 493 -19.92 12.95 -5.20
N ARG A 494 -21.09 13.59 -5.20
CA ARG A 494 -21.32 14.81 -4.43
C ARG A 494 -21.63 14.47 -2.97
N GLY A 495 -21.35 15.41 -2.07
CA GLY A 495 -21.86 15.33 -0.72
C GLY A 495 -23.38 15.34 -0.73
N ARG A 496 -24.02 14.80 0.31
CA ARG A 496 -25.46 15.06 0.49
C ARG A 496 -25.64 16.56 0.71
N GLY A 497 -25.84 17.31 -0.35
CA GLY A 497 -26.49 18.61 -0.28
C GLY A 497 -27.87 18.41 0.32
N VAL A 498 -28.25 19.27 1.25
CA VAL A 498 -29.65 19.46 1.60
C VAL A 498 -30.41 19.66 0.28
N PRO A 499 -31.53 18.95 0.03
CA PRO A 499 -32.34 19.23 -1.15
C PRO A 499 -32.70 20.72 -1.14
N THR A 500 -32.40 21.40 -2.24
CA THR A 500 -32.86 22.78 -2.48
C THR A 500 -34.38 22.86 -2.41
#